data_AF-C3W894-F1
#
_entry.id   AF-C3W894-F1
#
_cell.length_a   1.000
_cell.length_b   1.000
_cell.length_c   1.000
_cell.angle_alpha   90.00
_cell.angle_beta   90.00
_cell.angle_gamma   90.00
#
_symmetry.space_group_name_H-M   'P 1'
#
loop_
_entity.id
_entity.type
_entity.pdbx_description
1 polymer ?
#
loop_
_entity_poly.entity_id
_entity_poly.type
_entity_poly.pdbx_seq_one_letter_code
_entity_poly.pdbx_strand_id
1 'polypeptide(L)' 'LNPTKEQLRILENVYNGGNKSPRTEQIQHITAELRRHGNVAGINVFYWFQ' A
#
# COMPACT_ATOMS: atom_id res chain seq x y z
N LEU A 1 10.77 -0.74 8.34
CA LEU A 1 10.43 0.68 8.11
C LEU A 1 8.96 0.84 8.43
N ASN A 2 8.62 1.78 9.30
CA ASN A 2 7.21 2.07 9.59
C ASN A 2 6.64 2.95 8.47
N PRO A 3 5.41 2.69 7.99
CA PRO A 3 4.79 3.54 6.98
C PRO A 3 4.66 4.98 7.48
N THR A 4 4.82 5.95 6.59
CA THR A 4 4.51 7.35 6.92
C THR A 4 3.00 7.54 7.08
N LYS A 5 2.57 8.62 7.74
CA LYS A 5 1.14 8.94 7.90
C LYS A 5 0.41 8.99 6.55
N GLU A 6 1.07 9.52 5.52
CA GLU A 6 0.49 9.63 4.19
C GLU A 6 0.39 8.26 3.50
N GLN A 7 1.38 7.40 3.70
CA GLN A 7 1.31 6.02 3.21
C GLN A 7 0.15 5.24 3.86
N LEU A 8 -0.08 5.41 5.16
CA LEU A 8 -1.22 4.81 5.86
C LEU A 8 -2.56 5.30 5.29
N ARG A 9 -2.70 6.61 5.09
CA ARG A 9 -3.93 7.20 4.52
C ARG A 9 -4.27 6.61 3.14
N ILE A 10 -3.26 6.40 2.29
CA ILE A 10 -3.45 5.79 0.97
C ILE A 10 -3.87 4.33 1.10
N LEU A 11 -3.19 3.55 1.94
CA LEU A 11 -3.52 2.14 2.19
C LEU A 11 -4.95 1.98 2.72
N GLU A 12 -5.35 2.80 3.70
CA GLU A 12 -6.70 2.82 4.28
C GLU A 12 -7.76 3.19 3.24
N ASN A 13 -7.50 4.18 2.38
CA ASN A 13 -8.42 4.55 1.30
C ASN A 13 -8.66 3.38 0.33
N VAL A 14 -7.60 2.66 -0.03
CA VAL A 14 -7.69 1.47 -0.90
C VAL A 14 -8.49 0.36 -0.22
N TYR A 15 -8.22 0.10 1.06
CA TYR A 15 -8.92 -0.93 1.84
C TYR A 15 -10.41 -0.62 2.00
N ASN A 16 -10.73 0.61 2.38
CA ASN A 16 -12.10 1.07 2.60
C ASN A 16 -12.89 1.16 1.27
N GLY A 17 -12.21 1.33 0.15
CA GLY A 17 -12.79 1.26 -1.20
C GLY A 17 -13.16 -0.15 -1.67
N GLY A 18 -13.03 -1.17 -0.81
CA GLY A 18 -13.40 -2.56 -1.10
C GLY A 18 -12.25 -3.42 -1.65
N ASN A 19 -11.07 -2.85 -1.87
CA ASN A 19 -9.92 -3.60 -2.35
C ASN A 19 -9.11 -4.18 -1.18
N LYS A 20 -9.71 -5.15 -0.47
CA LYS A 20 -9.14 -5.76 0.74
C LYS A 20 -8.08 -6.84 0.45
N SER A 21 -8.03 -7.37 -0.76
CA SER A 21 -7.03 -8.38 -1.19
C SER A 21 -6.56 -8.05 -2.61
N PRO A 22 -5.70 -7.03 -2.77
CA PRO A 22 -5.20 -6.61 -4.07
C PRO A 22 -4.36 -7.71 -4.74
N ARG A 23 -4.52 -7.85 -6.05
CA ARG A 23 -3.68 -8.73 -6.89
C ARG A 23 -2.26 -8.18 -7.00
N THR A 24 -1.32 -9.00 -7.47
CA THR A 24 0.10 -8.64 -7.63
C THR A 24 0.31 -7.32 -8.41
N GLU A 25 -0.42 -7.12 -9.51
CA GLU A 25 -0.34 -5.88 -10.31
C GLU A 25 -0.83 -4.66 -9.52
N GLN A 26 -1.88 -4.82 -8.72
CA GLN A 26 -2.38 -3.75 -7.85
C GLN A 26 -1.38 -3.45 -6.73
N ILE A 27 -0.74 -4.47 -6.14
CA ILE A 27 0.33 -4.26 -5.16
C ILE A 27 1.49 -3.49 -5.78
N GLN A 28 1.89 -3.80 -7.02
CA GLN A 28 2.93 -3.03 -7.71
C GLN A 28 2.52 -1.57 -7.91
N HIS A 29 1.26 -1.32 -8.32
CA HIS A 29 0.74 0.04 -8.49
C HIS A 29 0.69 0.81 -7.16
N ILE A 30 0.14 0.21 -6.10
CA ILE A 30 0.08 0.80 -4.77
C ILE A 30 1.50 1.08 -4.25
N THR A 31 2.43 0.15 -4.43
CA THR A 31 3.84 0.32 -4.04
C THR A 31 4.49 1.51 -4.78
N ALA A 32 4.22 1.65 -6.08
CA ALA A 32 4.73 2.77 -6.87
C ALA A 32 4.21 4.11 -6.35
N GLU A 33 2.92 4.19 -5.99
CA GLU A 33 2.34 5.42 -5.45
C GLU A 33 2.89 5.75 -4.05
N LEU A 34 2.96 4.76 -3.16
CA LEU A 34 3.47 4.95 -1.81
C LEU A 34 4.94 5.40 -1.77
N ARG A 35 5.73 5.06 -2.80
CA ARG A 35 7.15 5.49 -2.92
C ARG A 35 7.31 7.00 -3.05
N ARG A 36 6.27 7.73 -3.47
CA ARG A 36 6.25 9.20 -3.50
C ARG A 36 6.26 9.81 -2.08
N HIS A 37 5.91 9.02 -1.08
CA HIS A 37 5.71 9.45 0.31
C HIS A 37 6.68 8.78 1.30
N GLY A 38 7.70 8.07 0.79
CA GLY A 38 8.72 7.40 1.59
C GLY A 38 9.11 6.02 1.04
N ASN A 39 10.20 5.45 1.56
CA ASN A 39 10.65 4.12 1.13
C ASN A 39 9.68 3.02 1.54
N VAL A 40 9.26 2.21 0.57
CA VAL A 40 8.41 1.03 0.79
C VAL A 40 8.74 -0.07 -0.22
N ALA A 41 8.72 -1.31 0.25
CA ALA A 41 8.87 -2.50 -0.57
C ALA A 41 7.50 -3.15 -0.82
N GLY A 42 7.34 -3.83 -1.96
CA GLY A 42 6.07 -4.48 -2.30
C GLY A 42 5.64 -5.53 -1.29
N ILE A 43 6.60 -6.22 -0.64
CA ILE A 43 6.31 -7.16 0.44
C ILE A 43 5.65 -6.50 1.66
N ASN A 44 5.99 -5.24 1.95
CA ASN A 44 5.36 -4.50 3.05
C ASN A 44 3.90 -4.16 2.71
N VAL A 45 3.63 -3.81 1.45
CA VAL A 45 2.28 -3.55 0.96
C VAL A 45 1.46 -4.83 0.98
N PHE A 46 2.01 -5.94 0.48
CA PHE A 46 1.36 -7.25 0.54
C PHE A 46 0.96 -7.63 1.97
N TYR A 47 1.90 -7.52 2.94
CA TYR A 47 1.61 -7.85 4.33
C TYR A 47 0.59 -6.94 5.00
N TRP A 48 0.46 -5.69 4.56
CA TRP A 48 -0.55 -4.79 5.12
C TRP A 48 -1.98 -5.20 4.72
N PHE A 49 -2.17 -5.84 3.56
CA PHE A 49 -3.48 -6.28 3.04
C PHE A 49 -3.82 -7.75 3.36
N GLN A 50 -2.97 -8.50 4.08
CA GLN A 50 -3.32 -9.83 4.60
C GLN A 50 -4.01 -9.73 5.96
#